data_AF-A0A9D4SFP4-F1
#
_entry.id   AF-A0A9D4SFP4-F1
#
_cell.length_a   1.000
_cell.length_b   1.000
_cell.length_c   1.000
_cell.angle_alpha   90.00
_cell.angle_beta   90.00
_cell.angle_gamma   90.00
#
_symmetry.space_group_name_H-M   'P 1'
#
loop_
_entity.id
_entity.type
_entity.pdbx_description
1 polymer ?
#
loop_
_entity_poly.entity_id
_entity_poly.type
_entity_poly.pdbx_seq_one_letter_code
_entity_poly.pdbx_strand_id
1 'polypeptide(L)'
;MDTLINDLFKVPNLRTGRLEMIINALNQEEEEMFRNMMRRTHTIARAATENDVRVLIDAEQTYFQPAINRISLELMRKYNKEKPIIFNTYQCYLKNAYETCELDAELSRRQGFYFGAKLVRGAYLEQERLRAKQLGYDDPINPTFEATTAMYEKI
;
A
#
# COMPACT_ATOMS: atom_id res chain seq x y z
N MET A 1 -24.51 4.39 -6.31
CA MET A 1 -23.30 3.62 -5.96
C MET A 1 -22.08 3.99 -6.82
N ASP A 2 -22.10 5.15 -7.50
CA ASP A 2 -20.98 5.68 -8.33
C ASP A 2 -20.21 6.85 -7.69
N THR A 3 -20.71 7.40 -6.58
CA THR A 3 -20.13 8.58 -5.93
C THR A 3 -18.86 8.30 -5.13
N LEU A 4 -18.57 7.04 -4.78
CA LEU A 4 -17.48 6.73 -3.86
C LEU A 4 -16.08 6.80 -4.49
N ILE A 5 -15.94 6.59 -5.79
CA ILE A 5 -14.61 6.58 -6.46
C ILE A 5 -14.22 8.01 -6.86
N ASN A 6 -15.14 8.77 -7.46
CA ASN A 6 -14.86 10.13 -7.93
C ASN A 6 -14.58 11.14 -6.81
N ASP A 7 -15.13 10.94 -5.61
CA ASP A 7 -14.91 11.85 -4.49
C ASP A 7 -13.70 11.43 -3.62
N LEU A 8 -13.20 10.18 -3.73
CA LEU A 8 -12.07 9.68 -2.95
C LEU A 8 -10.72 10.29 -3.39
N PHE A 9 -10.63 10.77 -4.64
CA PHE A 9 -9.38 11.21 -5.27
C PHE A 9 -9.31 12.72 -5.56
N LYS A 10 -10.28 13.50 -5.06
CA LYS A 10 -10.26 14.97 -5.16
C LYS A 10 -9.53 15.55 -3.95
N VAL A 11 -8.47 16.30 -4.19
CA VAL A 11 -7.71 16.99 -3.14
C VAL A 11 -7.62 18.48 -3.46
N PRO A 12 -7.71 19.36 -2.46
CA PRO A 12 -7.56 20.80 -2.67
C PRO A 12 -6.17 21.11 -3.21
N ASN A 13 -6.11 21.63 -4.43
CA ASN A 13 -4.88 22.16 -4.99
C ASN A 13 -4.61 23.54 -4.36
N LEU A 14 -3.54 23.65 -3.57
CA LEU A 14 -3.17 24.85 -2.82
C LEU A 14 -2.76 26.04 -3.71
N ARG A 15 -2.47 25.81 -5.00
CA ARG A 15 -2.11 26.86 -5.97
C ARG A 15 -3.33 27.43 -6.69
N THR A 16 -4.32 26.58 -7.00
CA THR A 16 -5.51 26.98 -7.77
C THR A 16 -6.74 27.22 -6.89
N GLY A 17 -6.70 26.77 -5.63
CA GLY A 17 -7.81 26.87 -4.67
C GLY A 17 -9.01 25.99 -5.01
N ARG A 18 -8.86 25.06 -5.95
CA ARG A 18 -9.93 24.16 -6.41
C ARG A 18 -9.68 22.73 -5.95
N LEU A 19 -10.75 21.95 -5.82
CA LEU A 19 -10.65 20.50 -5.71
C LEU A 19 -10.23 19.94 -7.07
N GLU A 20 -9.02 19.41 -7.14
CA GLU A 20 -8.48 18.79 -8.35
C GLU A 20 -8.29 17.29 -8.14
N MET A 21 -8.46 16.52 -9.21
CA MET A 21 -8.21 15.09 -9.15
C MET A 21 -6.70 14.85 -9.13
N ILE A 22 -6.22 14.12 -8.14
CA ILE A 22 -4.78 13.79 -8.00
C ILE A 22 -4.28 12.88 -9.14
N ILE A 23 -5.20 12.14 -9.76
CA ILE A 23 -4.92 11.23 -10.87
C ILE A 23 -5.68 11.77 -12.08
N ASN A 24 -5.06 11.78 -13.27
CA ASN A 24 -5.84 11.86 -14.51
C ASN A 24 -6.93 10.79 -14.39
N ALA A 25 -8.21 11.17 -14.40
CA ALA A 25 -9.29 10.20 -14.22
C ALA A 25 -9.04 9.01 -15.14
N LEU A 26 -9.10 7.81 -14.55
CA LEU A 26 -9.03 6.57 -15.31
C LEU A 26 -10.07 6.66 -16.42
N ASN A 27 -9.71 6.26 -17.62
CA ASN A 27 -10.72 6.13 -18.67
C ASN A 27 -11.69 4.98 -18.33
N GLN A 28 -12.79 4.87 -19.07
CA GLN A 28 -13.83 3.87 -18.77
C GLN A 28 -13.30 2.43 -18.77
N GLU A 29 -12.34 2.11 -19.64
CA GLU A 29 -11.71 0.80 -19.69
C GLU A 29 -10.83 0.57 -18.44
N GLU A 30 -10.01 1.56 -18.06
CA GLU A 30 -9.15 1.50 -16.88
C GLU A 30 -9.97 1.39 -15.57
N GLU A 31 -11.10 2.09 -15.47
CA GLU A 31 -12.03 1.95 -14.35
C GLU A 31 -12.57 0.53 -14.26
N GLU A 32 -12.98 -0.06 -15.39
CA GLU A 32 -13.48 -1.43 -15.44
C GLU A 32 -12.38 -2.44 -15.09
N MET A 33 -11.14 -2.22 -15.54
CA MET A 33 -9.98 -3.02 -15.13
C MET A 33 -9.76 -2.95 -13.61
N PHE A 34 -9.85 -1.76 -13.03
CA PHE A 34 -9.73 -1.57 -11.57
C PHE A 34 -10.87 -2.26 -10.82
N ARG A 35 -12.11 -2.12 -11.26
CA ARG A 35 -13.28 -2.82 -10.68
C ARG A 35 -13.10 -4.33 -10.73
N ASN A 36 -12.62 -4.86 -11.85
CA ASN A 36 -12.36 -6.29 -12.03
C ASN A 36 -11.21 -6.79 -11.14
N MET A 37 -10.16 -6.00 -10.95
CA MET A 37 -9.11 -6.29 -9.97
C MET A 37 -9.68 -6.34 -8.55
N MET A 38 -10.39 -5.29 -8.11
CA MET A 38 -10.98 -5.24 -6.77
C MET A 38 -11.96 -6.38 -6.51
N ARG A 39 -12.78 -6.76 -7.50
CA ARG A 39 -13.67 -7.93 -7.40
C ARG A 39 -12.89 -9.21 -7.14
N ARG A 40 -11.82 -9.47 -7.88
CA ARG A 40 -10.96 -10.66 -7.70
C ARG A 40 -10.30 -10.66 -6.32
N THR A 41 -9.77 -9.52 -5.89
CA THR A 41 -9.14 -9.39 -4.58
C THR A 41 -10.12 -9.63 -3.43
N HIS A 42 -11.35 -9.10 -3.53
CA HIS A 42 -12.42 -9.40 -2.55
C HIS A 42 -12.84 -10.87 -2.54
N THR A 43 -12.86 -11.54 -3.70
CA THR A 43 -13.14 -12.99 -3.77
C THR A 43 -12.09 -13.79 -3.00
N ILE A 44 -10.80 -13.47 -3.18
CA ILE A 44 -9.69 -14.11 -2.46
C ILE A 44 -9.80 -13.84 -0.96
N ALA A 45 -9.98 -12.58 -0.56
CA ALA A 45 -10.06 -12.20 0.85
C ALA A 45 -11.25 -12.85 1.58
N ARG A 46 -12.40 -12.97 0.91
CA ARG A 46 -13.56 -13.67 1.45
C ARG A 46 -13.27 -15.16 1.62
N ALA A 47 -12.75 -15.83 0.59
CA ALA A 47 -12.42 -17.25 0.68
C ALA A 47 -11.39 -17.51 1.79
N ALA A 48 -10.40 -16.63 1.95
CA ALA A 48 -9.42 -16.73 3.03
C ALA A 48 -10.03 -16.58 4.42
N THR A 49 -10.98 -15.66 4.57
CA THR A 49 -11.74 -15.47 5.83
C THR A 49 -12.58 -16.70 6.15
N GLU A 50 -13.29 -17.25 5.15
CA GLU A 50 -14.15 -18.44 5.31
C GLU A 50 -13.37 -19.72 5.65
N ASN A 51 -12.13 -19.83 5.16
CA ASN A 51 -11.28 -21.01 5.37
C ASN A 51 -10.23 -20.82 6.47
N ASP A 52 -10.25 -19.69 7.18
CA ASP A 52 -9.29 -19.34 8.21
C ASP A 52 -7.81 -19.46 7.77
N VAL A 53 -7.51 -18.91 6.59
CA VAL A 53 -6.14 -18.85 6.04
C VAL A 53 -5.73 -17.40 5.83
N ARG A 54 -4.41 -17.14 5.87
CA ARG A 54 -3.86 -15.80 5.73
C ARG A 54 -3.58 -15.46 4.27
N VAL A 55 -3.83 -14.21 3.88
CA VAL A 55 -3.45 -13.64 2.58
C VAL A 55 -2.35 -12.62 2.82
N LEU A 56 -1.21 -12.83 2.19
CA LEU A 56 -0.06 -11.94 2.25
C LEU A 56 0.01 -11.22 0.90
N ILE A 57 -0.26 -9.92 0.90
CA ILE A 57 -0.22 -9.10 -0.31
C ILE A 57 1.23 -8.65 -0.50
N ASP A 58 1.85 -9.10 -1.59
CA ASP A 58 3.24 -8.76 -1.89
C ASP A 58 3.42 -7.27 -2.18
N ALA A 59 4.59 -6.77 -1.81
CA ALA A 59 5.04 -5.43 -2.16
C ALA A 59 5.74 -5.45 -3.51
N GLU A 60 5.66 -4.32 -4.21
CA GLU A 60 6.26 -4.10 -5.52
C GLU A 60 7.20 -2.88 -5.46
N GLN A 61 7.57 -2.33 -6.62
CA GLN A 61 8.36 -1.11 -6.69
C GLN A 61 7.64 0.08 -6.03
N THR A 62 8.41 1.05 -5.55
CA THR A 62 7.95 2.20 -4.74
C THR A 62 6.86 3.02 -5.42
N TYR A 63 6.83 3.06 -6.76
CA TYR A 63 5.85 3.81 -7.52
C TYR A 63 4.48 3.10 -7.65
N PHE A 64 4.41 1.79 -7.40
CA PHE A 64 3.13 1.05 -7.28
C PHE A 64 2.67 0.92 -5.82
N GLN A 65 3.62 0.95 -4.88
CA GLN A 65 3.36 0.65 -3.48
C GLN A 65 2.26 1.50 -2.80
N PRO A 66 2.07 2.80 -3.11
CA PRO A 66 0.98 3.59 -2.53
C PRO A 66 -0.41 3.00 -2.81
N ALA A 67 -0.64 2.52 -4.04
CA ALA A 67 -1.91 1.90 -4.42
C ALA A 67 -2.09 0.54 -3.73
N ILE A 68 -1.04 -0.27 -3.70
CA ILE A 68 -1.04 -1.60 -3.04
C ILE A 68 -1.30 -1.45 -1.54
N ASN A 69 -0.61 -0.52 -0.87
CA ASN A 69 -0.81 -0.23 0.55
C ASN A 69 -2.26 0.21 0.81
N ARG A 70 -2.78 1.15 0.02
CA ARG A 70 -4.16 1.64 0.18
C ARG A 70 -5.19 0.52 0.05
N ILE A 71 -5.05 -0.33 -0.97
CA ILE A 71 -5.93 -1.48 -1.20
C ILE A 71 -5.81 -2.47 -0.04
N SER A 72 -4.59 -2.78 0.40
CA SER A 72 -4.33 -3.71 1.50
C SER A 72 -4.98 -3.26 2.80
N LEU A 73 -4.84 -1.98 3.16
CA LEU A 73 -5.48 -1.41 4.35
C LEU A 73 -7.01 -1.42 4.27
N GLU A 74 -7.59 -1.15 3.10
CA GLU A 74 -9.04 -1.23 2.91
C GLU A 74 -9.56 -2.67 3.04
N LEU A 75 -8.79 -3.66 2.59
CA LEU A 75 -9.10 -5.07 2.80
C LEU A 75 -8.95 -5.46 4.28
N MET A 76 -7.90 -5.03 4.98
CA MET A 76 -7.77 -5.24 6.42
C MET A 76 -8.96 -4.64 7.17
N ARG A 77 -9.32 -3.40 6.86
CA ARG A 77 -10.47 -2.71 7.46
C ARG A 77 -11.75 -3.51 7.29
N LYS A 78 -11.92 -4.20 6.16
CA LYS A 78 -13.12 -5.00 5.88
C LYS A 78 -13.08 -6.40 6.51
N TYR A 79 -11.95 -7.11 6.40
CA TYR A 79 -11.85 -8.54 6.71
C TYR A 79 -11.13 -8.87 8.02
N ASN A 80 -10.24 -8.00 8.51
CA ASN A 80 -9.52 -8.21 9.78
C ASN A 80 -10.34 -7.73 10.97
N LYS A 81 -11.52 -8.33 11.19
CA LYS A 81 -12.47 -7.93 12.25
C LYS A 81 -12.24 -8.61 13.59
N GLU A 82 -11.79 -9.86 13.57
CA GLU A 82 -11.56 -10.66 14.79
C GLU A 82 -10.09 -11.04 14.95
N LYS A 83 -9.38 -11.21 13.83
CA LYS A 83 -7.96 -11.52 13.76
C LYS A 83 -7.37 -11.02 12.43
N PRO A 84 -6.04 -10.89 12.32
CA PRO A 84 -5.39 -10.59 11.05
C PRO A 84 -5.57 -11.75 10.05
N ILE A 85 -6.25 -11.49 8.92
CA ILE A 85 -6.37 -12.39 7.77
C ILE A 85 -5.57 -11.84 6.59
N ILE A 86 -5.70 -10.53 6.34
CA ILE A 86 -4.95 -9.80 5.32
C ILE A 86 -3.70 -9.20 5.94
N PHE A 87 -2.57 -9.40 5.28
CA PHE A 87 -1.27 -8.86 5.67
C PHE A 87 -0.70 -8.02 4.53
N ASN A 88 -0.25 -6.80 4.85
CA ASN A 88 0.47 -5.93 3.92
C ASN A 88 1.98 -6.17 4.06
N THR A 89 2.72 -6.02 2.96
CA THR A 89 4.17 -6.22 2.96
C THR A 89 4.90 -4.90 3.13
N TYR A 90 5.76 -4.81 4.15
CA TYR A 90 6.63 -3.65 4.40
C TYR A 90 8.07 -4.00 4.04
N GLN A 91 8.66 -3.20 3.15
CA GLN A 91 9.99 -3.44 2.60
C GLN A 91 11.04 -2.62 3.37
N CYS A 92 11.78 -3.28 4.26
CA CYS A 92 12.70 -2.65 5.22
C CYS A 92 13.98 -2.09 4.59
N TYR A 93 14.23 -2.36 3.31
CA TYR A 93 15.26 -1.68 2.54
C TYR A 93 14.90 -0.21 2.25
N LEU A 94 13.64 0.19 2.37
CA LEU A 94 13.22 1.58 2.21
C LEU A 94 13.51 2.40 3.46
N LYS A 95 13.96 3.63 3.28
CA LYS A 95 14.26 4.57 4.38
C LYS A 95 13.03 4.90 5.23
N ASN A 96 11.83 4.87 4.63
CA ASN A 96 10.56 5.22 5.28
C ASN A 96 9.76 4.02 5.79
N ALA A 97 10.34 2.81 5.79
CA ALA A 97 9.61 1.58 6.11
C ALA A 97 9.01 1.61 7.53
N TYR A 98 9.79 2.05 8.52
CA TYR A 98 9.34 2.17 9.90
C TYR A 98 8.17 3.14 10.05
N GLU A 99 8.32 4.36 9.54
CA GLU A 99 7.29 5.39 9.63
C GLU A 99 5.99 4.94 8.95
N THR A 100 6.09 4.27 7.79
CA THR A 100 4.93 3.75 7.07
C THR A 100 4.21 2.65 7.88
N CYS A 101 4.97 1.70 8.43
CA CYS A 101 4.42 0.61 9.24
C CYS A 101 3.74 1.14 10.52
N GLU A 102 4.40 2.09 11.21
CA GLU A 102 3.87 2.71 12.42
C GLU A 102 2.58 3.51 12.15
N LEU A 103 2.54 4.29 11.06
CA LEU A 103 1.35 5.04 10.66
C LEU A 103 0.16 4.11 10.37
N ASP A 104 0.40 3.02 9.66
CA ASP A 104 -0.64 2.05 9.32
C ASP A 104 -1.14 1.28 10.55
N ALA A 105 -0.23 0.91 11.46
CA ALA A 105 -0.58 0.31 12.74
C ALA A 105 -1.44 1.25 13.58
N GLU A 106 -1.07 2.53 13.68
CA GLU A 106 -1.83 3.53 14.41
C GLU A 106 -3.20 3.79 13.76
N LEU A 107 -3.26 3.82 12.42
CA LEU A 107 -4.52 3.93 11.67
C LEU A 107 -5.46 2.76 12.01
N SER A 108 -4.92 1.53 12.04
CA SER A 108 -5.70 0.33 12.39
C SER A 108 -6.28 0.40 13.80
N ARG A 109 -5.49 0.90 14.75
CA ARG A 109 -5.90 1.09 16.15
C ARG A 109 -7.03 2.11 16.25
N ARG A 110 -6.92 3.23 15.53
CA ARG A 110 -7.95 4.29 15.50
C ARG A 110 -9.25 3.85 14.84
N GLN A 111 -9.17 3.01 13.80
CA GLN A 111 -10.34 2.56 13.04
C GLN A 111 -10.91 1.22 13.50
N GLY A 112 -10.27 0.54 14.45
CA GLY A 112 -10.78 -0.69 15.06
C GLY A 112 -10.73 -1.91 14.15
N PHE A 113 -9.61 -2.14 13.46
CA PHE A 113 -9.34 -3.39 12.74
C PHE A 113 -7.99 -3.99 13.14
N TYR A 114 -7.85 -5.31 13.01
CA TYR A 114 -6.62 -6.00 13.38
C TYR A 114 -5.54 -5.79 12.32
N PHE A 115 -4.38 -5.27 12.73
CA PHE A 115 -3.25 -5.01 11.85
C PHE A 115 -2.52 -6.31 11.46
N GLY A 116 -2.17 -6.45 10.18
CA GLY A 116 -1.37 -7.56 9.68
C GLY A 116 -0.17 -7.05 8.87
N ALA A 117 1.04 -7.31 9.35
CA ALA A 117 2.28 -6.92 8.68
C ALA A 117 3.14 -8.13 8.30
N LYS A 118 3.61 -8.16 7.06
CA LYS A 118 4.68 -9.04 6.56
C LYS A 118 5.93 -8.18 6.37
N LEU A 119 6.96 -8.40 7.18
CA LEU A 119 8.22 -7.67 7.05
C LEU A 119 9.16 -8.43 6.11
N VAL A 120 9.68 -7.74 5.10
CA VAL A 120 10.71 -8.24 4.19
C VAL A 120 11.85 -7.24 4.10
N ARG A 121 13.03 -7.65 3.66
CA ARG A 121 14.10 -6.70 3.30
C ARG A 121 13.69 -5.92 2.05
N GLY A 122 13.41 -6.60 0.93
CA GLY A 122 13.02 -6.00 -0.33
C GLY A 122 13.68 -6.73 -1.50
N ALA A 123 13.13 -6.60 -2.71
CA ALA A 123 13.59 -7.35 -3.89
C ALA A 123 14.04 -6.45 -5.07
N TYR A 124 13.71 -5.17 -5.06
CA TYR A 124 13.83 -4.29 -6.23
C TYR A 124 14.96 -3.25 -6.14
N LEU A 125 16.06 -3.60 -5.46
CA LEU A 125 17.15 -2.66 -5.12
C LEU A 125 17.72 -1.92 -6.33
N GLU A 126 18.03 -2.68 -7.39
CA GLU A 126 18.67 -2.15 -8.59
C GLU A 126 17.73 -1.27 -9.40
N GLN A 127 16.46 -1.69 -9.53
CA GLN A 127 15.45 -0.97 -10.29
C GLN A 127 15.14 0.39 -9.65
N GLU A 128 15.00 0.44 -8.32
CA GLU A 128 14.77 1.69 -7.59
C GLU A 128 15.92 2.68 -7.74
N ARG A 129 17.17 2.22 -7.56
CA ARG A 129 18.36 3.07 -7.73
C ARG A 129 18.51 3.60 -9.15
N LEU A 130 18.29 2.73 -10.13
CA LEU A 130 18.33 3.12 -11.54
C LEU A 130 17.27 4.19 -11.84
N ARG A 131 16.04 3.99 -11.35
CA ARG A 131 14.93 4.93 -11.53
C ARG A 131 15.20 6.27 -10.85
N ALA A 132 15.69 6.27 -9.61
CA ALA A 132 16.08 7.47 -8.87
C ALA A 132 17.13 8.28 -9.64
N LYS A 133 18.16 7.61 -10.17
CA LYS A 133 19.19 8.24 -11.01
C LYS A 133 18.63 8.79 -12.32
N GLN A 134 17.74 8.07 -12.98
CA GLN A 134 17.14 8.48 -14.28
C GLN A 134 16.21 9.68 -14.14
N LEU A 135 15.41 9.72 -13.06
CA LEU A 135 14.41 10.77 -12.82
C LEU A 135 14.91 11.91 -11.92
N GLY A 136 16.10 11.77 -11.33
CA GLY A 136 16.75 12.82 -10.54
C GLY A 136 16.14 13.04 -9.15
N TYR A 137 15.54 12.02 -8.54
CA TYR A 137 15.06 12.07 -7.16
C TYR A 137 15.95 11.27 -6.21
N ASP A 138 15.81 11.49 -4.91
CA ASP A 138 16.63 10.84 -3.88
C ASP A 138 16.44 9.32 -3.85
N ASP A 139 17.54 8.56 -3.72
CA ASP A 139 17.49 7.10 -3.56
C ASP A 139 16.61 6.74 -2.34
N PRO A 140 15.48 6.02 -2.53
CA PRO A 140 14.58 5.69 -1.43
C PRO A 140 15.12 4.56 -0.55
N ILE A 141 16.22 3.90 -0.95
CA ILE A 141 16.78 2.72 -0.31
C ILE A 141 17.86 3.09 0.70
N ASN A 142 17.91 2.33 1.79
CA ASN A 142 18.98 2.37 2.77
C ASN A 142 20.37 2.18 2.10
N PRO A 143 21.41 2.89 2.58
CA PRO A 143 22.71 2.92 1.90
C PRO A 143 23.42 1.56 1.93
N THR A 144 23.22 0.76 2.98
CA THR A 144 23.92 -0.52 3.18
C THR A 144 22.98 -1.65 3.62
N PHE A 145 23.50 -2.87 3.55
CA PHE A 145 22.84 -4.07 4.07
C PHE A 145 22.60 -3.97 5.59
N GLU A 146 23.57 -3.43 6.33
CA GLU A 146 23.50 -3.23 7.78
C GLU A 146 22.41 -2.23 8.12
N ALA A 147 22.31 -1.13 7.37
CA ALA A 147 21.22 -0.15 7.54
C ALA A 147 19.84 -0.76 7.27
N THR A 148 19.73 -1.61 6.24
CA THR A 148 18.49 -2.37 5.97
C THR A 148 18.17 -3.36 7.09
N THR A 149 19.19 -4.02 7.66
CA THR A 149 19.02 -4.96 8.77
C THR A 149 18.58 -4.23 10.03
N ALA A 150 19.21 -3.10 10.37
CA ALA A 150 18.80 -2.25 11.48
C ALA A 150 17.36 -1.73 11.32
N MET A 151 16.94 -1.39 10.10
CA MET A 151 15.55 -1.03 9.81
C MET A 151 14.60 -2.21 10.06
N TYR A 152 14.95 -3.42 9.59
CA TYR A 152 14.14 -4.63 9.77
C TYR A 152 13.97 -4.98 11.25
N GLU A 153 15.02 -4.84 12.06
CA GLU A 153 14.99 -5.11 13.51
C GLU A 153 14.28 -4.01 14.31
N LYS A 154 14.21 -2.79 13.78
CA LYS A 154 13.54 -1.67 14.42
C LYS A 154 12.01 -1.77 14.35
N ILE A 155 11.49 -2.34 13.27
CA ILE A 155 10.04 -2.53 13.05
C ILE A 155 9.56 -3.75 13.83
#